data_AF-A0A923YDT8-F1
#
_entry.id   AF-A0A923YDT8-F1
#
_cell.length_a   1.000
_cell.length_b   1.000
_cell.length_c   1.000
_cell.angle_alpha   90.00
_cell.angle_beta   90.00
_cell.angle_gamma   90.00
#
_symmetry.space_group_name_H-M   'P 1'
#
loop_
_entity.id
_entity.type
_entity.pdbx_description
1 polymer ?
#
loop_
_entity_poly.entity_id
_entity_poly.type
_entity_poly.pdbx_seq_one_letter_code
_entity_poly.pdbx_strand_id
1 'polypeptide(L)'
;MKKIITSLALVLVLVKSASAQTDASVSMGGSYVNNVWYSFENGIVGSTQAANNWDIALAATFSPTSSLATSVLFNYKVGTLFIAPVTLTPVDDFDDLDTNGMANTWQKLYNDDRDWASGAFNQTATGHPDYGWGTYDPGHTGLAARRIFVIRYTDGSAKKLTSGNVITTTVGMSASCKWQIYYSLEFTNFISSIFTM
;
A
#
# COMPACT_ATOMS: atom_id res chain seq x y z
N MET A 1 -39.74 39.97 -47.51
CA MET A 1 -39.79 39.85 -46.03
C MET A 1 -39.58 38.43 -45.48
N LYS A 2 -39.60 37.35 -46.29
CA LYS A 2 -39.43 35.96 -45.81
C LYS A 2 -37.98 35.44 -45.69
N LYS A 3 -36.97 36.19 -46.19
CA LYS A 3 -35.56 35.75 -46.18
C LYS A 3 -34.76 36.21 -44.95
N ILE A 4 -35.29 37.15 -44.16
CA ILE A 4 -34.63 37.67 -42.95
C ILE A 4 -34.86 36.73 -41.75
N ILE A 5 -35.97 35.99 -41.74
CA ILE A 5 -36.36 35.10 -40.63
C ILE A 5 -35.45 33.86 -40.58
N THR A 6 -34.93 33.39 -41.72
CA THR A 6 -34.04 32.21 -41.77
C THR A 6 -32.64 32.50 -41.24
N SER A 7 -32.19 33.76 -41.24
CA SER A 7 -30.86 34.13 -40.75
C SER A 7 -30.81 34.24 -39.22
N LEU A 8 -31.95 34.45 -38.56
CA LEU A 8 -32.03 34.58 -37.10
C LEU A 8 -32.06 33.21 -36.39
N ALA A 9 -32.59 32.19 -37.06
CA ALA A 9 -32.60 30.81 -36.55
C ALA A 9 -31.21 30.14 -36.57
N LEU A 10 -30.30 30.58 -37.46
CA LEU A 10 -28.95 30.01 -37.57
C LEU A 10 -27.98 30.54 -36.50
N VAL A 11 -28.25 31.72 -35.93
CA VAL A 11 -27.43 32.31 -34.86
C VAL A 11 -27.73 31.67 -33.50
N LEU A 12 -28.92 31.11 -33.30
CA LEU A 12 -29.34 30.55 -32.00
C LEU A 12 -28.80 29.14 -31.70
N VAL A 13 -28.23 28.44 -32.70
CA VAL A 13 -27.73 27.05 -32.54
C VAL A 13 -26.22 26.99 -32.26
N LEU A 14 -25.54 28.14 -32.19
CA LEU A 14 -24.09 28.22 -31.92
C LEU A 14 -23.74 28.33 -30.43
N VAL A 15 -24.69 28.09 -29.51
CA VAL A 15 -24.37 27.85 -28.11
C VAL A 15 -23.75 26.45 -28.00
N LYS A 16 -22.54 26.31 -28.57
CA LYS A 16 -21.67 25.17 -28.35
C LYS A 16 -21.52 25.05 -26.85
N SER A 17 -21.91 23.88 -26.35
CA SER A 17 -21.59 23.36 -25.04
C SER A 17 -20.09 23.51 -24.82
N ALA A 18 -19.69 24.63 -24.22
CA ALA A 18 -18.36 24.74 -23.64
C ALA A 18 -18.38 23.80 -22.45
N SER A 19 -17.86 22.58 -22.63
CA SER A 19 -17.41 21.79 -21.49
C SER A 19 -16.33 22.64 -20.82
N ALA A 20 -16.72 23.38 -19.79
CA ALA A 20 -15.78 24.05 -18.93
C ALA A 20 -14.91 22.94 -18.33
N GLN A 21 -13.65 22.87 -18.74
CA GLN A 21 -12.65 22.14 -17.98
C GLN A 21 -12.53 22.91 -16.68
N THR A 22 -13.09 22.36 -15.60
CA THR A 22 -12.85 22.91 -14.28
C THR A 22 -11.41 22.57 -13.91
N ASP A 23 -10.55 23.59 -13.89
CA ASP A 23 -9.19 23.43 -13.38
C ASP A 23 -9.25 22.89 -11.95
N ALA A 24 -8.74 21.68 -11.76
CA ALA A 24 -8.62 21.05 -10.46
C ALA A 24 -7.15 20.94 -10.11
N SER A 25 -6.71 21.76 -9.16
CA SER A 25 -5.37 21.65 -8.58
C SER A 25 -5.43 20.87 -7.27
N VAL A 26 -4.64 19.81 -7.15
CA VAL A 26 -4.43 19.08 -5.89
C VAL A 26 -3.07 19.48 -5.32
N SER A 27 -3.06 19.97 -4.07
CA SER A 27 -1.81 20.31 -3.37
C SER A 27 -1.57 19.34 -2.22
N MET A 28 -0.40 18.70 -2.22
CA MET A 28 0.06 17.81 -1.14
C MET A 28 0.88 18.56 -0.07
N GLY A 29 0.97 19.89 -0.18
CA GLY A 29 1.84 20.73 0.64
C GLY A 29 3.32 20.63 0.24
N GLY A 30 4.15 21.52 0.80
CA GLY A 30 5.60 21.48 0.60
C GLY A 30 6.19 20.14 1.03
N SER A 31 7.12 19.59 0.25
CA SER A 31 7.74 18.29 0.50
C SER A 31 6.75 17.11 0.60
N TYR A 32 5.58 17.23 -0.04
CA TYR A 32 4.54 16.18 -0.09
C TYR A 32 4.15 15.66 1.30
N VAL A 33 3.96 16.57 2.25
CA VAL A 33 3.66 16.22 3.65
C VAL A 33 2.29 15.57 3.84
N ASN A 34 1.37 15.70 2.88
CA ASN A 34 0.01 15.19 2.96
C ASN A 34 -0.33 14.21 1.84
N ASN A 35 -1.10 13.18 2.17
CA ASN A 35 -1.90 12.39 1.23
C ASN A 35 -3.24 13.10 1.00
N VAL A 36 -3.66 13.17 -0.26
CA VAL A 36 -4.91 13.82 -0.68
C VAL A 36 -5.66 12.89 -1.63
N TRP A 37 -6.95 12.66 -1.37
CA TRP A 37 -7.80 11.85 -2.22
C TRP A 37 -8.68 12.75 -3.09
N TYR A 38 -8.71 12.47 -4.38
CA TYR A 38 -9.46 13.24 -5.36
C TYR A 38 -10.48 12.34 -6.08
N SER A 39 -11.68 12.84 -6.22
CA SER A 39 -12.80 12.30 -6.97
C SER A 39 -13.08 13.22 -8.15
N PHE A 40 -13.29 12.67 -9.34
CA PHE A 40 -13.68 13.47 -10.51
C PHE A 40 -15.06 14.12 -10.36
N GLU A 41 -15.95 13.52 -9.57
CA GLU A 41 -17.29 14.06 -9.32
C GLU A 41 -17.30 15.09 -8.19
N ASN A 42 -16.52 14.83 -7.12
CA ASN A 42 -16.62 15.57 -5.86
C ASN A 42 -15.38 16.40 -5.53
N GLY A 43 -14.35 16.42 -6.38
CA GLY A 43 -13.10 17.10 -6.11
C GLY A 43 -12.29 16.41 -5.00
N ILE A 44 -11.62 17.18 -4.14
CA ILE A 44 -10.92 16.62 -2.97
C ILE A 44 -11.96 16.03 -2.01
N VAL A 45 -11.79 14.75 -1.69
CA VAL A 45 -12.69 13.99 -0.81
C VAL A 45 -11.96 13.53 0.44
N GLY A 46 -12.63 13.63 1.58
CA GLY A 46 -12.06 13.27 2.88
C GLY A 46 -11.10 14.32 3.45
N SER A 47 -10.55 14.04 4.62
CA SER A 47 -9.51 14.86 5.24
C SER A 47 -8.13 14.51 4.69
N THR A 48 -7.29 15.52 4.48
CA THR A 48 -5.88 15.29 4.17
C THR A 48 -5.22 14.58 5.35
N GLN A 49 -4.44 13.55 5.06
CA GLN A 49 -3.74 12.75 6.06
C GLN A 49 -2.23 12.99 5.96
N ALA A 50 -1.52 12.98 7.08
CA ALA A 50 -0.06 13.11 7.05
C ALA A 50 0.55 11.93 6.26
N ALA A 51 1.39 12.19 5.26
CA ALA A 51 1.88 11.15 4.36
C ALA A 51 2.77 10.09 5.04
N ASN A 52 3.19 10.33 6.28
CA ASN A 52 3.97 9.43 7.12
C ASN A 52 3.15 8.78 8.26
N ASN A 53 1.82 8.73 8.16
CA ASN A 53 0.95 8.12 9.17
C ASN A 53 0.51 6.67 8.86
N TRP A 54 1.20 6.00 7.95
CA TRP A 54 0.98 4.62 7.55
C TRP A 54 2.31 3.97 7.17
N ASP A 55 2.43 2.67 7.44
CA ASP A 55 3.66 1.88 7.24
C ASP A 55 3.56 0.98 6.01
N ILE A 56 2.46 0.24 5.90
CA ILE A 56 2.22 -0.71 4.81
C ILE A 56 0.89 -0.43 4.12
N ALA A 57 0.80 -0.79 2.84
CA ALA A 57 -0.44 -0.77 2.09
C ALA A 57 -0.71 -2.13 1.45
N LEU A 58 -1.98 -2.54 1.47
CA LEU A 58 -2.46 -3.73 0.77
C LEU A 58 -3.24 -3.28 -0.47
N ALA A 59 -2.96 -3.91 -1.60
CA ALA A 59 -3.74 -3.68 -2.81
C ALA A 59 -5.12 -4.35 -2.66
N ALA A 60 -6.18 -3.56 -2.80
CA ALA A 60 -7.54 -4.08 -2.78
C ALA A 60 -7.87 -4.67 -4.17
N THR A 61 -8.19 -5.96 -4.23
CA THR A 61 -8.66 -6.63 -5.46
C THR A 61 -9.87 -7.51 -5.15
N PHE A 62 -10.83 -7.52 -6.07
CA PHE A 62 -12.00 -8.40 -6.01
C PHE A 62 -11.72 -9.80 -6.58
N SER A 63 -10.58 -9.97 -7.27
CA SER A 63 -10.17 -11.25 -7.84
C SER A 63 -9.01 -11.84 -7.03
N PRO A 64 -9.18 -13.04 -6.43
CA PRO A 64 -8.11 -13.71 -5.69
C PRO A 64 -6.99 -14.26 -6.60
N THR A 65 -7.24 -14.31 -7.91
CA THR A 65 -6.25 -14.72 -8.92
C THR A 65 -5.48 -13.54 -9.50
N SER A 66 -5.81 -12.32 -9.09
CA SER A 66 -5.05 -11.12 -9.48
C SER A 66 -3.69 -11.14 -8.80
N SER A 67 -2.64 -10.75 -9.52
CA SER A 67 -1.31 -10.53 -8.92
C SER A 67 -1.32 -9.45 -7.83
N LEU A 68 -2.31 -8.54 -7.87
CA LEU A 68 -2.54 -7.56 -6.80
C LEU A 68 -2.96 -8.22 -5.47
N ALA A 69 -3.54 -9.43 -5.49
CA ALA A 69 -4.07 -10.09 -4.30
C ALA A 69 -2.98 -10.40 -3.26
N THR A 70 -1.72 -10.44 -3.69
CA THR A 70 -0.57 -10.71 -2.84
C THR A 70 0.31 -9.49 -2.63
N SER A 71 -0.06 -8.33 -3.17
CA SER A 71 0.79 -7.14 -3.14
C SER A 71 0.78 -6.46 -1.77
N VAL A 72 1.97 -6.25 -1.22
CA VAL A 72 2.19 -5.56 0.05
C VAL A 72 3.24 -4.47 -0.17
N LEU A 73 2.77 -3.22 -0.19
CA LEU A 73 3.61 -2.05 -0.39
C LEU A 73 4.11 -1.49 0.95
N PHE A 74 5.25 -0.81 0.92
CA PHE A 74 5.83 -0.12 2.07
C PHE A 74 5.92 1.40 1.85
N ASN A 75 5.69 2.19 2.90
CA ASN A 75 5.82 3.64 2.87
C ASN A 75 7.27 4.09 3.15
N TYR A 76 8.01 4.48 2.11
CA TYR A 76 9.37 4.99 2.29
C TYR A 76 9.47 6.32 3.03
N LYS A 77 8.33 7.00 3.30
CA LYS A 77 8.31 8.23 4.09
C LYS A 77 8.47 7.97 5.59
N VAL A 78 8.17 6.76 6.06
CA VAL A 78 8.35 6.39 7.47
C VAL A 78 9.70 5.75 7.77
N GLY A 79 10.41 5.24 6.75
CA GLY A 79 11.67 4.55 6.98
C GLY A 79 12.19 3.76 5.79
N THR A 80 13.02 2.75 6.09
CA THR A 80 13.59 1.81 5.13
C THR A 80 13.22 0.38 5.53
N LEU A 81 12.75 -0.41 4.55
CA LEU A 81 12.48 -1.83 4.73
C LEU A 81 13.70 -2.67 4.36
N PHE A 82 14.05 -3.61 5.23
CA PHE A 82 15.10 -4.58 5.05
C PHE A 82 14.56 -6.00 5.15
N ILE A 83 15.28 -6.93 4.52
CA ILE A 83 15.11 -8.37 4.72
C ILE A 83 16.33 -8.94 5.44
N ALA A 84 16.07 -9.80 6.43
CA ALA A 84 17.11 -10.52 7.13
C ALA A 84 17.84 -11.53 6.20
N PRO A 85 19.12 -11.85 6.47
CA PRO A 85 19.84 -12.88 5.72
C PRO A 85 19.06 -14.19 5.63
N VAL A 86 19.09 -14.84 4.47
CA VAL A 86 18.33 -16.08 4.19
C VAL A 86 18.73 -17.27 5.05
N THR A 87 19.87 -17.17 5.75
CA THR A 87 20.31 -18.15 6.75
C THR A 87 19.52 -18.09 8.05
N LEU A 88 18.76 -17.01 8.28
CA LEU A 88 17.95 -16.80 9.48
C LEU A 88 16.49 -17.16 9.19
N THR A 89 15.85 -17.87 10.12
CA THR A 89 14.46 -18.31 9.99
C THR A 89 13.56 -17.59 10.99
N PRO A 90 12.27 -17.33 10.65
CA PRO A 90 11.32 -16.79 11.62
C PRO A 90 11.15 -17.64 12.89
N VAL A 91 11.33 -18.95 12.81
CA VAL A 91 11.10 -19.85 13.95
C VAL A 91 12.26 -19.79 14.94
N ASP A 92 13.49 -19.76 14.42
CA ASP A 92 14.68 -19.91 15.26
C ASP A 92 15.29 -18.56 15.65
N ASP A 93 15.14 -17.53 14.81
CA ASP A 93 15.92 -16.29 14.93
C ASP A 93 15.09 -15.04 15.23
N PHE A 94 13.76 -15.08 15.12
CA PHE A 94 12.95 -13.85 15.16
C PHE A 94 13.10 -13.06 16.46
N ASP A 95 13.07 -13.72 17.60
CA ASP A 95 13.10 -13.06 18.92
C ASP A 95 14.48 -12.46 19.22
N ASP A 96 15.54 -13.20 18.91
CA ASP A 96 16.93 -12.83 19.21
C ASP A 96 17.62 -12.05 18.07
N LEU A 97 16.92 -11.76 16.98
CA LEU A 97 17.46 -11.06 15.81
C LEU A 97 18.09 -9.71 16.17
N ASP A 98 19.42 -9.62 16.04
CA ASP A 98 20.16 -8.36 16.11
C ASP A 98 19.97 -7.55 14.82
N THR A 99 19.60 -6.27 15.00
CA THR A 99 19.37 -5.33 13.90
C THR A 99 20.43 -4.22 13.84
N ASN A 100 21.45 -4.30 14.69
CA ASN A 100 22.59 -3.39 14.67
C ASN A 100 23.42 -3.60 13.39
N GLY A 101 23.79 -2.50 12.75
CA GLY A 101 24.57 -2.54 11.51
C GLY A 101 23.82 -3.05 10.27
N MET A 102 22.54 -3.46 10.38
CA MET A 102 21.77 -4.01 9.24
C MET A 102 21.74 -3.08 8.02
N ALA A 103 21.80 -1.75 8.22
CA ALA A 103 21.79 -0.78 7.14
C ALA A 103 22.98 -0.92 6.16
N ASN A 104 24.06 -1.57 6.61
CA ASN A 104 25.29 -1.77 5.85
C ASN A 104 25.39 -3.17 5.22
N THR A 105 24.65 -4.15 5.74
CA THR A 105 24.83 -5.57 5.40
C THR A 105 23.59 -6.23 4.83
N TRP A 106 22.40 -5.71 5.13
CA TRP A 106 21.15 -6.33 4.72
C TRP A 106 20.62 -5.71 3.43
N GLN A 107 19.89 -6.52 2.65
CA GLN A 107 19.24 -6.07 1.45
C GLN A 107 18.07 -5.14 1.79
N LYS A 108 18.03 -3.98 1.12
CA LYS A 108 16.89 -3.05 1.15
C LYS A 108 15.86 -3.50 0.14
N LEU A 109 14.58 -3.39 0.50
CA LEU A 109 13.47 -3.75 -0.36
C LEU A 109 12.69 -2.50 -0.79
N TYR A 110 12.41 -2.42 -2.10
CA TYR A 110 11.76 -1.28 -2.76
C TYR A 110 10.42 -1.71 -3.36
N ASN A 111 9.38 -0.86 -3.30
CA ASN A 111 8.21 -1.05 -4.16
C ASN A 111 8.69 -0.93 -5.61
N ASP A 112 8.13 -1.73 -6.50
CA ASP A 112 8.35 -1.57 -7.94
C ASP A 112 7.71 -0.24 -8.41
N ASP A 113 8.42 0.49 -9.27
CA ASP A 113 7.99 1.79 -9.79
C ASP A 113 7.06 1.67 -11.02
N ARG A 114 6.90 0.46 -11.55
CA ARG A 114 6.12 0.15 -12.76
C ARG A 114 4.94 -0.77 -12.49
N ASP A 115 5.02 -1.63 -11.48
CA ASP A 115 3.98 -2.62 -11.19
C ASP A 115 3.53 -2.60 -9.71
N TRP A 116 2.28 -2.21 -9.49
CA TRP A 116 1.67 -2.19 -8.15
C TRP A 116 1.40 -3.59 -7.58
N ALA A 117 1.48 -4.64 -8.39
CA ALA A 117 1.45 -6.01 -7.91
C ALA A 117 2.77 -6.44 -7.25
N SER A 118 3.86 -5.71 -7.50
CA SER A 118 5.20 -5.96 -6.97
C SER A 118 5.54 -4.95 -5.87
N GLY A 119 4.87 -5.09 -4.71
CA GLY A 119 5.20 -4.32 -3.52
C GLY A 119 6.57 -4.68 -2.93
N ALA A 120 7.07 -3.87 -1.99
CA ALA A 120 8.38 -4.08 -1.36
C ALA A 120 8.56 -5.47 -0.76
N PHE A 121 7.51 -6.00 -0.14
CA PHE A 121 7.51 -7.33 0.48
C PHE A 121 7.45 -8.47 -0.54
N ASN A 122 7.10 -8.17 -1.79
CA ASN A 122 7.03 -9.13 -2.90
C ASN A 122 8.35 -9.29 -3.66
N GLN A 123 9.34 -8.44 -3.41
CA GLN A 123 10.60 -8.38 -4.19
C GLN A 123 11.43 -9.67 -4.14
N THR A 124 11.13 -10.57 -3.21
CA THR A 124 11.79 -11.88 -3.09
C THR A 124 10.89 -13.06 -3.48
N ALA A 125 9.72 -12.76 -4.06
CA ALA A 125 8.81 -13.77 -4.55
C ALA A 125 9.43 -14.58 -5.69
N THR A 126 9.12 -15.87 -5.74
CA THR A 126 9.51 -16.75 -6.84
C THR A 126 8.30 -17.16 -7.70
N GLY A 127 7.12 -16.61 -7.39
CA GLY A 127 5.85 -16.99 -7.99
C GLY A 127 5.14 -18.04 -7.14
N HIS A 128 3.89 -18.38 -7.49
CA HIS A 128 3.10 -19.34 -6.71
C HIS A 128 3.87 -20.65 -6.46
N PRO A 129 3.97 -21.13 -5.21
CA PRO A 129 3.25 -20.66 -4.03
C PRO A 129 3.95 -19.59 -3.17
N ASP A 130 5.14 -19.11 -3.54
CA ASP A 130 5.94 -18.15 -2.78
C ASP A 130 5.77 -16.70 -3.26
N TYR A 131 5.11 -15.90 -2.43
CA TYR A 131 4.80 -14.49 -2.68
C TYR A 131 5.83 -13.53 -2.08
N GLY A 132 6.98 -14.03 -1.62
CA GLY A 132 8.03 -13.24 -0.99
C GLY A 132 7.80 -13.10 0.51
N TRP A 133 6.71 -12.48 0.93
CA TRP A 133 6.41 -12.33 2.36
C TRP A 133 5.75 -13.55 3.00
N GLY A 134 5.21 -14.46 2.20
CA GLY A 134 4.61 -15.70 2.68
C GLY A 134 4.52 -16.75 1.56
N THR A 135 4.50 -18.01 1.95
CA THR A 135 4.34 -19.13 1.01
C THR A 135 3.06 -19.88 1.31
N TYR A 136 2.25 -20.11 0.29
CA TYR A 136 1.06 -20.94 0.41
C TYR A 136 1.45 -22.40 0.65
N ASP A 137 0.96 -22.96 1.75
CA ASP A 137 1.15 -24.36 2.09
C ASP A 137 -0.23 -25.06 2.09
N PRO A 138 -0.52 -25.96 1.15
CA PRO A 138 -1.80 -26.66 1.12
C PRO A 138 -1.99 -27.64 2.31
N GLY A 139 -0.91 -28.01 3.00
CA GLY A 139 -0.94 -28.87 4.19
C GLY A 139 -1.20 -28.11 5.50
N HIS A 140 -1.15 -26.77 5.48
CA HIS A 140 -1.44 -25.90 6.61
C HIS A 140 -2.58 -24.95 6.25
N THR A 141 -3.47 -24.61 7.18
CA THR A 141 -4.46 -23.56 6.93
C THR A 141 -3.77 -22.20 6.96
N GLY A 142 -3.19 -21.74 5.85
CA GLY A 142 -2.66 -20.38 5.71
C GLY A 142 -1.35 -20.26 4.93
N LEU A 143 -0.69 -19.10 5.11
CA LEU A 143 0.62 -18.80 4.53
C LEU A 143 1.72 -19.02 5.57
N ALA A 144 2.72 -19.84 5.24
CA ALA A 144 3.87 -20.07 6.09
C ALA A 144 4.83 -18.87 6.09
N ALA A 145 5.28 -18.46 7.28
CA ALA A 145 6.33 -17.46 7.46
C ALA A 145 7.69 -18.07 7.10
N ARG A 146 8.37 -17.49 6.11
CA ARG A 146 9.70 -17.98 5.68
C ARG A 146 10.80 -16.94 5.78
N ARG A 147 10.46 -15.67 5.98
CA ARG A 147 11.40 -14.54 5.94
C ARG A 147 11.08 -13.58 7.07
N ILE A 148 12.14 -12.96 7.61
CA ILE A 148 12.03 -11.89 8.59
C ILE A 148 12.31 -10.57 7.89
N PHE A 149 11.42 -9.60 8.11
CA PHE A 149 11.56 -8.24 7.61
C PHE A 149 11.79 -7.30 8.77
N VAL A 150 12.54 -6.22 8.52
CA VAL A 150 12.78 -5.19 9.53
C VAL A 150 12.58 -3.81 8.91
N ILE A 151 11.72 -3.01 9.53
CA ILE A 151 11.57 -1.59 9.22
C ILE A 151 12.53 -0.83 10.13
N ARG A 152 13.42 -0.01 9.55
CA ARG A 152 14.14 1.05 10.26
C ARG A 152 13.40 2.36 10.04
N TYR A 153 12.75 2.86 11.07
CA TYR A 153 12.03 4.12 11.01
C TYR A 153 12.98 5.32 10.96
N THR A 154 12.50 6.45 10.46
CA THR A 154 13.26 7.71 10.38
C THR A 154 13.64 8.26 11.77
N ASP A 155 12.91 7.88 12.81
CA ASP A 155 13.24 8.23 14.20
C ASP A 155 14.32 7.32 14.83
N GLY A 156 14.83 6.35 14.07
CA GLY A 156 15.86 5.39 14.50
C GLY A 156 15.31 4.10 15.09
N SER A 157 14.02 4.04 15.45
CA SER A 157 13.39 2.83 15.96
C SER A 157 13.35 1.73 14.90
N ALA A 158 13.24 0.47 15.34
CA ALA A 158 13.16 -0.68 14.44
C ALA A 158 11.98 -1.59 14.82
N LYS A 159 11.30 -2.13 13.81
CA LYS A 159 10.22 -3.11 13.98
C LYS A 159 10.46 -4.33 13.12
N LYS A 160 10.41 -5.52 13.75
CA LYS A 160 10.54 -6.83 13.12
C LYS A 160 9.16 -7.34 12.69
N LEU A 161 9.09 -8.00 11.54
CA LEU A 161 7.85 -8.50 10.93
C LEU A 161 8.06 -9.88 10.31
N THR A 162 7.04 -10.73 10.38
CA THR A 162 6.91 -11.98 9.61
C THR A 162 5.60 -11.98 8.82
N SER A 163 5.35 -13.02 8.00
CA SER A 163 4.07 -13.20 7.32
C SER A 163 2.87 -13.14 8.27
N GLY A 164 3.01 -13.70 9.49
CA GLY A 164 1.96 -13.68 10.50
C GLY A 164 1.59 -12.26 10.94
N ASN A 165 2.58 -11.38 11.09
CA ASN A 165 2.34 -9.98 11.41
C ASN A 165 1.66 -9.23 10.25
N VAL A 166 2.06 -9.52 9.00
CA VAL A 166 1.44 -8.95 7.79
C VAL A 166 -0.03 -9.40 7.67
N ILE A 167 -0.33 -10.65 8.02
CA ILE A 167 -1.68 -11.24 7.95
C ILE A 167 -2.58 -10.76 9.11
N THR A 168 -2.09 -10.69 10.35
CA THR A 168 -2.91 -10.25 11.50
C THR A 168 -3.37 -8.81 11.35
N THR A 169 -2.54 -7.94 10.75
CA THR A 169 -2.93 -6.58 10.35
C THR A 169 -4.13 -6.58 9.37
N THR A 170 -4.32 -7.65 8.59
CA THR A 170 -5.43 -7.81 7.62
C THR A 170 -6.78 -8.13 8.28
N VAL A 171 -6.80 -8.82 9.43
CA VAL A 171 -8.04 -9.33 10.06
C VAL A 171 -8.75 -8.29 10.96
N GLY A 172 -8.08 -7.21 11.36
CA GLY A 172 -8.57 -6.26 12.36
C GLY A 172 -9.14 -4.92 11.85
N MET A 173 -9.86 -4.83 10.73
CA MET A 173 -10.20 -3.52 10.13
C MET A 173 -11.66 -3.22 9.78
N SER A 174 -12.06 -1.98 10.13
CA SER A 174 -13.16 -1.19 9.57
C SER A 174 -12.61 -0.25 8.49
N ALA A 175 -13.16 -0.30 7.27
CA ALA A 175 -12.60 0.36 6.07
C ALA A 175 -13.21 1.73 5.77
N SER A 176 -12.40 2.69 5.31
CA SER A 176 -12.87 3.97 4.77
C SER A 176 -12.14 4.48 3.51
N CYS A 177 -11.30 3.68 2.84
CA CYS A 177 -10.72 4.03 1.53
C CYS A 177 -10.98 2.95 0.46
N LYS A 178 -11.27 3.37 -0.79
CA LYS A 178 -11.82 2.50 -1.85
C LYS A 178 -10.82 1.95 -2.89
N TRP A 179 -9.51 2.13 -2.74
CA TRP A 179 -8.55 1.58 -3.72
C TRP A 179 -7.24 1.02 -3.14
N GLN A 180 -6.80 1.49 -1.97
CA GLN A 180 -5.70 0.91 -1.19
C GLN A 180 -6.04 1.02 0.29
N ILE A 181 -5.68 0.01 1.07
CA ILE A 181 -5.86 0.03 2.52
C ILE A 181 -4.49 0.28 3.14
N TYR A 182 -4.37 1.39 3.88
CA TYR A 182 -3.15 1.83 4.55
C TYR A 182 -3.21 1.47 6.03
N TYR A 183 -2.09 0.98 6.59
CA TYR A 183 -2.02 0.50 7.96
C TYR A 183 -0.88 1.16 8.72
N SER A 184 -1.15 1.61 9.94
CA SER A 184 -0.13 1.97 10.94
C SER A 184 0.12 0.76 11.82
N LEU A 185 1.38 0.41 12.05
CA LEU A 185 1.76 -0.64 12.99
C LEU A 185 1.97 0.02 14.36
N GLU A 186 1.04 -0.20 15.29
CA GLU A 186 1.22 0.25 16.68
C GLU A 186 2.26 -0.62 17.42
N PHE A 187 2.88 -0.10 18.49
CA PHE A 187 3.91 -0.79 19.30
C PHE A 187 3.32 -1.72 20.38
N THR A 188 2.05 -2.07 20.28
CA THR A 188 1.38 -2.86 21.33
C THR A 188 1.75 -4.33 21.18
N ASN A 189 2.41 -4.86 22.21
CA ASN A 189 2.79 -6.27 22.35
C ASN A 189 1.61 -7.20 22.05
N PHE A 190 1.60 -7.86 20.88
CA PHE A 190 0.66 -8.95 20.61
C PHE A 190 1.22 -10.25 21.15
N ILE A 191 0.91 -10.52 22.42
CA ILE A 191 0.91 -11.87 22.96
C ILE A 191 -0.14 -12.68 22.19
N SER A 192 0.26 -13.89 21.81
CA SER A 192 -0.53 -14.90 21.13
C SER A 192 -1.95 -15.05 21.69
N SER A 193 -2.95 -14.86 20.83
CA SER A 193 -4.15 -15.69 20.87
C SER A 193 -4.77 -15.69 19.48
N ILE A 194 -4.67 -16.83 18.80
CA ILE A 194 -5.64 -17.39 17.83
C ILE A 194 -5.15 -18.83 17.60
N PHE A 195 -5.46 -19.68 18.58
CA PHE A 195 -5.69 -21.11 18.39
C PHE A 195 -6.96 -21.42 19.18
N THR A 196 -8.09 -21.02 18.61
CA THR A 196 -9.40 -21.57 18.95
C THR A 196 -10.36 -21.22 17.82
N MET A 197 -10.39 -22.08 16.81
CA MET A 197 -11.59 -22.70 16.25
C MET A 197 -11.18 -23.87 15.37
#